data_AF-A0A7S2S9Y2-F1
#
_entry.id   AF-A0A7S2S9Y2-F1
#
_cell.length_a   1.000
_cell.length_b   1.000
_cell.length_c   1.000
_cell.angle_alpha   90.00
_cell.angle_beta   90.00
_cell.angle_gamma   90.00
#
_symmetry.space_group_name_H-M   'P 1'
#
loop_
_entity.id
_entity.type
_entity.pdbx_description
1 polymer ?
#
loop_
_entity_poly.entity_id
_entity_poly.type
_entity_poly.pdbx_seq_one_letter_code
_entity_poly.pdbx_strand_id
1 'polypeptide(L)'
;RSLRRRKVTASKTETEIFELEMLIAKEEEDLQEQQMKLDTLICKTDSLQKKEQLFTVLEKATEKTEISREKLVSIENLQTWNLNVIENSNISIYFRTLVQDIKLIINFRKIKSGDFSCSANLETNKEPQSYKKLLKRRHFSGGTMDYLRSRLLLFCEEMKCTKLHSFADIKESLLLLEWKMGRLEGIAKELILMENKYGGQIRPSNNQFVVESQLNNSTQTTRLNVQFHLCSSYPFTPMDFDLRAIQGNIDVVSLNRQLVKTAKPGFGYISRTCGIIMAFLQ
;
A
#
# COMPACT_ATOMS: atom_id res chain seq x y z
N ARG A 1 19.22 -107.53 37.61
CA ARG A 1 18.13 -106.55 37.87
C ARG A 1 18.57 -105.07 37.71
N SER A 2 19.87 -104.72 37.64
CA SER A 2 20.36 -103.33 37.56
C SER A 2 20.33 -102.69 36.15
N LEU A 3 20.53 -103.46 35.07
CA LEU A 3 20.55 -102.95 33.69
C LEU A 3 19.16 -102.49 33.18
N ARG A 4 18.09 -103.19 33.57
CA ARG A 4 16.71 -102.85 33.15
C ARG A 4 16.24 -101.53 33.76
N ARG A 5 16.59 -101.25 35.03
CA ARG A 5 16.29 -99.97 35.69
C ARG A 5 17.07 -98.80 35.08
N ARG A 6 18.34 -99.01 34.69
CA ARG A 6 19.16 -98.00 33.97
C ARG A 6 18.62 -97.68 32.57
N LYS A 7 18.13 -98.68 31.82
CA LYS A 7 17.47 -98.45 30.52
C LYS A 7 16.17 -97.65 30.64
N VAL A 8 15.36 -97.94 31.65
CA VAL A 8 14.10 -97.20 31.89
C VAL A 8 14.35 -95.77 32.35
N THR A 9 15.39 -95.54 33.17
CA THR A 9 15.77 -94.18 33.57
C THR A 9 16.37 -93.39 32.42
N ALA A 10 17.25 -94.01 31.61
CA ALA A 10 17.80 -93.38 30.39
C ALA A 10 16.70 -93.00 29.37
N SER A 11 15.76 -93.91 29.12
CA SER A 11 14.61 -93.63 28.25
C SER A 11 13.71 -92.52 28.78
N LYS A 12 13.56 -92.42 30.11
CA LYS A 12 12.75 -91.37 30.74
C LYS A 12 13.44 -90.00 30.67
N THR A 13 14.75 -89.96 30.87
CA THR A 13 15.55 -88.73 30.69
C THR A 13 15.62 -88.31 29.22
N GLU A 14 15.66 -89.24 28.26
CA GLU A 14 15.60 -88.92 26.83
C GLU A 14 14.27 -88.27 26.44
N THR A 15 13.13 -88.76 26.98
CA THR A 15 11.83 -88.10 26.80
C THR A 15 11.76 -86.73 27.46
N GLU A 16 12.31 -86.57 28.67
CA GLU A 16 12.35 -85.25 29.35
C GLU A 16 13.24 -84.25 28.60
N ILE A 17 14.37 -84.69 28.04
CA ILE A 17 15.25 -83.85 27.20
C ILE A 17 14.50 -83.42 25.94
N PHE A 18 13.82 -84.35 25.27
CA PHE A 18 13.05 -84.05 24.07
C PHE A 18 11.90 -83.06 24.35
N GLU A 19 11.19 -83.22 25.46
CA GLU A 19 10.13 -82.29 25.89
C GLU A 19 10.69 -80.90 26.19
N LEU A 20 11.87 -80.81 26.82
CA LEU A 20 12.56 -79.55 27.10
C LEU A 20 13.08 -78.87 25.83
N GLU A 21 13.64 -79.62 24.88
CA GLU A 21 14.08 -79.10 23.58
C GLU A 21 12.89 -78.52 22.79
N MET A 22 11.74 -79.20 22.83
CA MET A 22 10.52 -78.73 22.18
C MET A 22 9.95 -77.46 22.85
N LEU A 23 10.08 -77.34 24.17
CA LEU A 23 9.73 -76.13 24.92
C LEU A 23 10.65 -74.95 24.58
N ILE A 24 11.96 -75.18 24.50
CA ILE A 24 12.95 -74.16 24.12
C ILE A 24 12.68 -73.67 22.71
N ALA A 25 12.49 -74.58 21.75
CA ALA A 25 12.19 -74.20 20.36
C ALA A 25 10.92 -73.35 20.26
N LYS A 26 9.90 -73.65 21.07
CA LYS A 26 8.67 -72.86 21.13
C LYS A 26 8.88 -71.49 21.76
N GLU A 27 9.64 -71.39 22.85
CA GLU A 27 9.97 -70.09 23.47
C GLU A 27 10.84 -69.23 22.54
N GLU A 28 11.75 -69.82 21.77
CA GLU A 28 12.55 -69.12 20.75
C GLU A 28 11.66 -68.56 19.63
N GLU A 29 10.67 -69.33 19.16
CA GLU A 29 9.70 -68.88 18.16
C GLU A 29 8.83 -67.72 18.69
N ASP A 30 8.34 -67.83 19.93
CA ASP A 30 7.56 -66.78 20.60
C ASP A 30 8.39 -65.50 20.80
N LEU A 31 9.68 -65.62 21.16
CA LEU A 31 10.60 -64.49 21.30
C LEU A 31 10.84 -63.78 19.96
N GLN A 32 11.01 -64.55 18.89
CA GLN A 32 11.24 -64.02 17.54
C GLN A 32 10.00 -63.28 17.02
N GLU A 33 8.80 -63.80 17.30
CA GLU A 33 7.54 -63.12 16.99
C GLU A 33 7.39 -61.79 17.77
N GLN A 34 7.78 -61.77 19.05
CA GLN A 34 7.79 -60.54 19.85
C GLN A 34 8.79 -59.51 19.33
N GLN A 35 9.97 -59.93 18.90
CA GLN A 35 10.96 -59.03 18.28
C GLN A 35 10.43 -58.42 16.98
N MET A 36 9.81 -59.21 16.09
CA MET A 36 9.19 -58.67 14.88
C MET A 36 8.07 -57.67 15.19
N LYS A 37 7.25 -57.93 16.21
CA LYS A 37 6.20 -57.00 16.67
C LYS A 37 6.81 -55.69 17.18
N LEU A 38 7.91 -55.76 17.95
CA LEU A 38 8.62 -54.59 18.46
C LEU A 38 9.22 -53.76 17.32
N ASP A 39 9.90 -54.37 16.36
CA ASP A 39 10.49 -53.66 15.22
C ASP A 39 9.41 -52.97 14.36
N THR A 40 8.26 -53.64 14.18
CA THR A 40 7.10 -53.07 13.49
C THR A 40 6.54 -51.85 14.24
N LEU A 41 6.49 -51.90 15.57
CA LEU A 41 6.06 -50.79 16.41
C LEU A 41 7.05 -49.61 16.38
N ILE A 42 8.35 -49.89 16.39
CA ILE A 42 9.39 -48.86 16.24
C ILE A 42 9.24 -48.15 14.89
N CYS A 43 9.14 -48.91 13.78
CA CYS A 43 8.92 -48.33 12.46
C CYS A 43 7.63 -47.49 12.38
N LYS A 44 6.55 -47.94 13.02
CA LYS A 44 5.31 -47.16 13.13
C LYS A 44 5.52 -45.87 13.91
N THR A 45 6.22 -45.91 15.04
CA THR A 45 6.51 -44.73 15.89
C THR A 45 7.32 -43.70 15.12
N ASP A 46 8.36 -44.13 14.41
CA ASP A 46 9.18 -43.26 13.57
C ASP A 46 8.35 -42.62 12.43
N SER A 47 7.45 -43.40 11.82
CA SER A 47 6.54 -42.89 10.79
C SER A 47 5.57 -41.83 11.33
N LEU A 48 5.09 -41.99 12.58
CA LEU A 48 4.21 -41.04 13.24
C LEU A 48 4.94 -39.75 13.60
N GLN A 49 6.17 -39.83 14.13
CA GLN A 49 7.01 -38.65 14.38
C GLN A 49 7.28 -37.85 13.10
N LYS A 50 7.62 -38.53 11.99
CA LYS A 50 7.78 -37.85 10.69
C LYS A 50 6.50 -37.17 10.23
N LYS A 51 5.34 -37.81 10.44
CA LYS A 51 4.04 -37.23 10.10
C LYS A 51 3.73 -35.99 10.94
N GLU A 52 4.02 -36.03 12.23
CA GLU A 52 3.84 -34.91 13.15
C GLU A 52 4.72 -33.71 12.76
N GLN A 53 5.99 -33.95 12.44
CA GLN A 53 6.89 -32.91 11.91
C GLN A 53 6.36 -32.29 10.61
N LEU A 54 5.84 -33.12 9.70
CA LEU A 54 5.22 -32.64 8.46
C LEU A 54 3.98 -31.78 8.73
N PHE A 55 3.13 -32.17 9.69
CA PHE A 55 1.98 -31.35 10.10
C PHE A 55 2.41 -29.98 10.62
N THR A 56 3.44 -29.91 11.47
CA THR A 56 3.93 -28.62 11.98
C THR A 56 4.49 -27.73 10.87
N VAL A 57 5.16 -28.32 9.86
CA VAL A 57 5.62 -27.58 8.68
C VAL A 57 4.44 -27.08 7.84
N LEU A 58 3.42 -27.91 7.68
CA LEU A 58 2.20 -27.58 6.93
C LEU A 58 1.43 -26.45 7.61
N GLU A 59 1.24 -26.50 8.92
CA GLU A 59 0.60 -25.43 9.71
C GLU A 59 1.33 -24.09 9.58
N LYS A 60 2.66 -24.10 9.67
CA LYS A 60 3.48 -22.89 9.46
C LYS A 60 3.37 -22.36 8.02
N ALA A 61 3.26 -23.25 7.04
CA ALA A 61 3.07 -22.87 5.64
C ALA A 61 1.67 -22.26 5.41
N THR A 62 0.62 -22.86 5.97
CA THR A 62 -0.76 -22.35 5.86
C THR A 62 -0.90 -20.98 6.51
N GLU A 63 -0.36 -20.79 7.71
CA GLU A 63 -0.37 -19.50 8.41
C GLU A 63 0.33 -18.41 7.56
N LYS A 64 1.50 -18.73 6.99
CA LYS A 64 2.22 -17.80 6.10
C LYS A 64 1.41 -17.45 4.84
N THR A 65 0.68 -18.41 4.27
CA THR A 65 -0.18 -18.17 3.10
C THR A 65 -1.41 -17.32 3.43
N GLU A 66 -2.04 -17.54 4.59
CA GLU A 66 -3.18 -16.73 5.04
C GLU A 66 -2.76 -15.28 5.31
N ILE A 67 -1.65 -15.06 6.01
CA ILE A 67 -1.07 -13.73 6.23
C ILE A 67 -0.78 -13.04 4.89
N SER A 68 -0.23 -13.76 3.91
CA SER A 68 0.07 -13.18 2.59
C SER A 68 -1.20 -12.82 1.82
N ARG A 69 -2.25 -13.64 1.95
CA ARG A 69 -3.56 -13.39 1.35
C ARG A 69 -4.23 -12.15 1.94
N GLU A 70 -4.23 -11.98 3.27
CA GLU A 70 -4.80 -10.80 3.93
C GLU A 70 -4.13 -9.50 3.44
N LYS A 71 -2.80 -9.52 3.27
CA LYS A 71 -2.05 -8.39 2.71
C LYS A 71 -2.49 -8.05 1.29
N LEU A 72 -2.65 -9.07 0.44
CA LEU A 72 -3.09 -8.86 -0.94
C LEU A 72 -4.52 -8.29 -0.98
N VAL A 73 -5.45 -8.83 -0.19
CA VAL A 73 -6.85 -8.34 -0.10
C VAL A 73 -6.90 -6.87 0.35
N SER A 74 -5.96 -6.43 1.20
CA SER A 74 -5.89 -5.03 1.64
C SER A 74 -5.50 -4.03 0.53
N ILE A 75 -4.86 -4.53 -0.54
CA ILE A 75 -4.39 -3.73 -1.68
C ILE A 75 -5.22 -4.02 -2.95
N GLU A 76 -5.91 -5.15 -2.99
CA GLU A 76 -6.75 -5.60 -4.10
C GLU A 76 -7.84 -4.56 -4.41
N ASN A 77 -8.02 -4.25 -5.70
CA ASN A 77 -8.92 -3.23 -6.27
C ASN A 77 -8.45 -1.76 -6.18
N LEU A 78 -7.26 -1.49 -5.64
CA LEU A 78 -6.65 -0.15 -5.67
C LEU A 78 -5.89 0.08 -6.99
N GLN A 79 -6.60 0.45 -8.07
CA GLN A 79 -6.04 0.52 -9.44
C GLN A 79 -4.88 1.50 -9.62
N THR A 80 -4.73 2.48 -8.72
CA THR A 80 -3.71 3.52 -8.76
C THR A 80 -2.46 3.18 -7.94
N TRP A 81 -2.54 2.14 -7.10
CA TRP A 81 -1.45 1.71 -6.23
C TRP A 81 -0.72 0.52 -6.84
N ASN A 82 0.60 0.59 -6.88
CA ASN A 82 1.43 -0.54 -7.26
C ASN A 82 2.20 -1.05 -6.06
N LEU A 83 2.24 -2.36 -5.96
CA LEU A 83 3.02 -3.03 -4.93
C LEU A 83 4.51 -2.97 -5.28
N ASN A 84 5.33 -2.54 -4.32
CA ASN A 84 6.78 -2.55 -4.45
C ASN A 84 7.38 -3.76 -3.76
N VAL A 85 7.08 -3.93 -2.46
CA VAL A 85 7.63 -5.00 -1.62
C VAL A 85 6.54 -5.52 -0.68
N ILE A 86 6.36 -6.84 -0.59
CA ILE A 86 5.62 -7.51 0.48
C ILE A 86 6.55 -8.46 1.19
N GLU A 87 6.84 -8.16 2.45
CA GLU A 87 7.54 -9.03 3.38
C GLU A 87 6.67 -9.29 4.61
N ASN A 88 7.07 -10.26 5.45
CA ASN A 88 6.29 -10.65 6.63
C ASN A 88 5.96 -9.48 7.56
N SER A 89 6.88 -8.53 7.71
CA SER A 89 6.74 -7.37 8.59
C SER A 89 6.69 -6.03 7.85
N ASN A 90 6.70 -6.00 6.52
CA ASN A 90 6.79 -4.77 5.74
C ASN A 90 5.93 -4.82 4.48
N ILE A 91 5.16 -3.77 4.22
CA ILE A 91 4.44 -3.56 2.97
C ILE A 91 4.90 -2.22 2.42
N SER A 92 5.55 -2.24 1.26
CA SER A 92 5.92 -1.05 0.52
C SER A 92 5.08 -0.96 -0.74
N ILE A 93 4.46 0.20 -0.94
CA ILE A 93 3.66 0.51 -2.12
C ILE A 93 4.08 1.85 -2.69
N TYR A 94 3.80 2.07 -3.96
CA TYR A 94 3.93 3.38 -4.57
C TYR A 94 2.69 3.79 -5.34
N PHE A 95 2.36 5.08 -5.27
CA PHE A 95 1.25 5.65 -6.01
C PHE A 95 1.66 5.94 -7.45
N ARG A 96 0.88 5.46 -8.42
CA ARG A 96 1.06 5.80 -9.82
C ARG A 96 0.43 7.15 -10.11
N THR A 97 1.22 8.20 -9.97
CA THR A 97 0.79 9.58 -10.22
C THR A 97 0.81 9.91 -11.73
N LEU A 98 -0.02 10.87 -12.16
CA LEU A 98 0.07 11.45 -13.51
C LEU A 98 1.34 12.30 -13.74
N VAL A 99 2.03 12.66 -12.66
CA VAL A 99 3.27 13.44 -12.61
C VAL A 99 4.47 12.49 -12.66
N GLN A 100 5.35 12.65 -13.65
CA GLN A 100 6.46 11.71 -13.86
C GLN A 100 7.55 11.80 -12.80
N ASP A 101 7.74 12.99 -12.25
CA ASP A 101 8.92 13.30 -11.45
C ASP A 101 8.69 13.15 -9.95
N ILE A 102 7.50 12.66 -9.55
CA ILE A 102 7.17 12.46 -8.14
C ILE A 102 6.63 11.05 -7.97
N LYS A 103 7.32 10.27 -7.13
CA LYS A 103 6.86 8.95 -6.68
C LYS A 103 6.61 9.04 -5.19
N LEU A 104 5.36 8.83 -4.79
CA LEU A 104 4.98 8.69 -3.38
C LEU A 104 5.13 7.23 -2.98
N ILE A 105 6.04 6.95 -2.06
CA ILE A 105 6.29 5.62 -1.51
C ILE A 105 5.80 5.59 -0.08
N ILE A 106 5.03 4.56 0.25
CA ILE A 106 4.52 4.34 1.61
C ILE A 106 4.93 2.96 2.06
N ASN A 107 5.53 2.91 3.25
CA ASN A 107 5.97 1.70 3.90
C ASN A 107 5.22 1.52 5.22
N PHE A 108 4.53 0.39 5.33
CA PHE A 108 3.86 -0.06 6.54
C PHE A 108 4.71 -1.16 7.17
N ARG A 109 5.22 -0.93 8.36
CA ARG A 109 6.00 -1.90 9.11
C ARG A 109 5.23 -2.38 10.34
N LYS A 110 5.06 -3.69 10.47
CA LYS A 110 4.46 -4.31 11.66
C LYS A 110 5.40 -4.17 12.87
N ILE A 111 4.88 -3.65 13.98
CA ILE A 111 5.57 -3.49 15.26
C ILE A 111 5.23 -4.70 16.15
N LYS A 112 6.06 -4.97 17.16
CA LYS A 112 5.93 -6.13 18.07
C LYS A 112 4.57 -6.21 18.80
N SER A 113 3.84 -5.10 18.95
CA SER A 113 2.51 -5.07 19.59
C SER A 113 1.36 -5.55 18.69
N GLY A 114 1.62 -5.84 17.41
CA GLY A 114 0.57 -6.11 16.41
C GLY A 114 0.16 -4.87 15.62
N ASP A 115 0.48 -3.67 16.12
CA ASP A 115 0.27 -2.39 15.41
C ASP A 115 1.21 -2.24 14.21
N PHE A 116 0.95 -1.25 13.35
CA PHE A 116 1.77 -0.88 12.22
C PHE A 116 2.28 0.56 12.36
N SER A 117 3.59 0.74 12.13
CA SER A 117 4.17 2.06 11.86
C SER A 117 4.05 2.36 10.37
N CYS A 118 3.67 3.58 10.04
CA CYS A 118 3.65 4.10 8.68
C CYS A 118 4.81 5.06 8.46
N SER A 119 5.48 4.95 7.33
CA SER A 119 6.42 5.95 6.84
C SER A 119 6.12 6.25 5.39
N ALA A 120 6.11 7.53 5.03
CA ALA A 120 5.85 8.00 3.68
C ALA A 120 6.98 8.93 3.24
N ASN A 121 7.46 8.73 2.02
CA ASN A 121 8.55 9.49 1.44
C ASN A 121 8.25 9.84 -0.03
N LEU A 122 8.79 10.97 -0.48
CA LEU A 122 8.79 11.36 -1.88
C LEU A 122 10.14 11.04 -2.50
N GLU A 123 10.13 10.18 -3.51
CA GLU A 123 11.28 9.99 -4.37
C GLU A 123 11.15 10.86 -5.61
N THR A 124 12.21 11.62 -5.89
CA THR A 124 12.40 12.39 -7.13
C THR A 124 13.42 11.66 -7.99
N ASN A 125 13.07 10.45 -8.43
CA ASN A 125 13.94 9.65 -9.29
C ASN A 125 13.49 9.74 -10.75
N LYS A 126 14.44 10.02 -11.65
CA LYS A 126 14.28 9.83 -13.10
C LYS A 126 14.23 8.31 -13.35
N GLU A 127 13.05 7.69 -13.26
CA GLU A 127 12.92 6.26 -13.54
C GLU A 127 13.48 5.91 -14.94
N PRO A 128 14.14 4.74 -15.09
CA PRO A 128 14.61 4.27 -16.38
C PRO A 128 13.44 4.09 -17.35
N GLN A 129 13.70 4.38 -18.62
CA GLN A 129 12.72 4.61 -19.68
C GLN A 129 11.88 3.38 -20.12
N SER A 130 11.75 2.31 -19.33
CA SER A 130 11.09 1.08 -19.80
C SER A 130 9.56 1.10 -19.70
N TYR A 131 8.97 1.89 -18.80
CA TYR A 131 7.50 1.93 -18.61
C TYR A 131 6.77 3.02 -19.42
N LYS A 132 7.40 3.60 -20.46
CA LYS A 132 6.90 4.82 -21.13
C LYS A 132 5.60 4.70 -21.93
N LYS A 133 5.04 3.51 -22.17
CA LYS A 133 4.07 3.33 -23.28
C LYS A 133 2.59 3.67 -23.00
N LEU A 134 2.15 3.96 -21.76
CA LEU A 134 0.69 3.95 -21.48
C LEU A 134 0.02 5.27 -21.08
N LEU A 135 0.72 6.37 -20.87
CA LEU A 135 0.08 7.63 -20.49
C LEU A 135 0.66 8.81 -21.27
N LYS A 136 -0.21 9.58 -21.97
CA LYS A 136 0.13 10.87 -22.57
C LYS A 136 0.66 11.78 -21.45
N ARG A 137 1.97 11.98 -21.47
CA ARG A 137 2.76 12.58 -20.39
C ARG A 137 2.48 14.07 -20.34
N ARG A 138 2.01 14.58 -19.20
CA ARG A 138 1.86 16.03 -19.00
C ARG A 138 3.13 16.54 -18.32
N HIS A 139 3.79 17.52 -18.94
CA HIS A 139 4.82 18.30 -18.26
C HIS A 139 4.12 19.37 -17.44
N PHE A 140 4.38 19.39 -16.14
CA PHE A 140 3.94 20.45 -15.24
C PHE A 140 5.04 21.52 -15.19
N SER A 141 4.65 22.78 -15.05
CA SER A 141 5.60 23.87 -14.84
C SER A 141 6.33 23.73 -13.50
N GLY A 142 7.42 24.48 -13.32
CA GLY A 142 8.13 24.55 -12.02
C GLY A 142 7.20 24.94 -10.87
N GLY A 143 6.39 25.99 -11.02
CA GLY A 143 5.47 26.45 -9.98
C GLY A 143 4.39 25.43 -9.63
N THR A 144 3.80 24.75 -10.62
CA THR A 144 2.83 23.67 -10.36
C THR A 144 3.50 22.49 -9.67
N MET A 145 4.72 22.14 -10.06
CA MET A 145 5.49 21.07 -9.43
C MET A 145 5.85 21.38 -7.98
N ASP A 146 6.22 22.62 -7.69
CA ASP A 146 6.53 23.06 -6.33
C ASP A 146 5.28 23.01 -5.44
N TYR A 147 4.12 23.42 -5.96
CA TYR A 147 2.84 23.23 -5.28
C TYR A 147 2.58 21.75 -4.97
N LEU A 148 2.68 20.89 -5.98
CA LEU A 148 2.46 19.45 -5.83
C LEU A 148 3.40 18.86 -4.78
N ARG A 149 4.70 19.13 -4.85
CA ARG A 149 5.69 18.64 -3.89
C ARG A 149 5.38 19.10 -2.47
N SER A 150 5.08 20.39 -2.29
CA SER A 150 4.75 20.93 -0.97
C SER A 150 3.54 20.22 -0.35
N ARG A 151 2.47 19.99 -1.13
CA ARG A 151 1.27 19.27 -0.66
C ARG A 151 1.55 17.81 -0.33
N LEU A 152 2.36 17.15 -1.17
CA LEU A 152 2.72 15.76 -0.96
C LEU A 152 3.62 15.57 0.25
N LEU A 153 4.51 16.52 0.55
CA LEU A 153 5.33 16.49 1.76
C LEU A 153 4.46 16.58 3.01
N LEU A 154 3.47 17.48 3.02
CA LEU A 154 2.50 17.55 4.12
C LEU A 154 1.75 16.23 4.30
N PHE A 155 1.32 15.59 3.21
CA PHE A 155 0.71 14.26 3.29
C PHE A 155 1.67 13.19 3.82
N CYS A 156 2.96 13.25 3.48
CA CYS A 156 3.94 12.32 4.04
C CYS A 156 4.04 12.46 5.55
N GLU A 157 4.05 13.69 6.07
CA GLU A 157 4.06 13.94 7.51
C GLU A 157 2.75 13.50 8.19
N GLU A 158 1.59 13.75 7.59
CA GLU A 158 0.30 13.25 8.10
C GLU A 158 0.29 11.71 8.21
N MET A 159 0.82 11.02 7.20
CA MET A 159 0.87 9.56 7.17
C MET A 159 1.80 8.99 8.25
N LYS A 160 2.91 9.66 8.57
CA LYS A 160 3.81 9.24 9.67
C LYS A 160 3.13 9.29 11.04
N CYS A 161 2.19 10.21 11.22
CA CYS A 161 1.44 10.38 12.46
C CYS A 161 0.19 9.48 12.57
N THR A 162 -0.14 8.74 11.49
CA THR A 162 -1.32 7.88 11.46
C THR A 162 -1.07 6.60 12.26
N LYS A 163 -1.94 6.33 13.24
CA LYS A 163 -1.90 5.08 14.03
C LYS A 163 -2.68 4.01 13.29
N LEU A 164 -2.08 2.83 13.16
CA LEU A 164 -2.64 1.68 12.46
C LEU A 164 -2.57 0.47 13.37
N HIS A 165 -3.71 -0.10 13.69
CA HIS A 165 -3.87 -1.25 14.59
C HIS A 165 -4.09 -2.55 13.81
N SER A 166 -4.51 -2.48 12.55
CA SER A 166 -4.83 -3.64 11.73
C SER A 166 -4.46 -3.48 10.25
N PHE A 167 -4.49 -4.58 9.49
CA PHE A 167 -4.37 -4.55 8.02
C PHE A 167 -5.57 -3.84 7.35
N ALA A 168 -6.74 -3.81 7.99
CA ALA A 168 -7.90 -3.07 7.46
C ALA A 168 -7.62 -1.55 7.46
N ASP A 169 -6.96 -1.05 8.49
CA ASP A 169 -6.60 0.37 8.63
C ASP A 169 -5.62 0.81 7.52
N ILE A 170 -4.77 -0.11 7.05
CA ILE A 170 -3.90 0.12 5.89
C ILE A 170 -4.79 0.40 4.67
N LYS A 171 -5.74 -0.48 4.36
CA LYS A 171 -6.65 -0.30 3.22
C LYS A 171 -7.41 1.02 3.28
N GLU A 172 -7.99 1.35 4.44
CA GLU A 172 -8.71 2.62 4.64
C GLU A 172 -7.80 3.83 4.43
N SER A 173 -6.57 3.77 4.95
CA SER A 173 -5.57 4.82 4.77
C SER A 173 -5.18 5.01 3.31
N LEU A 174 -5.04 3.91 2.54
CA LEU A 174 -4.74 3.96 1.12
C LEU A 174 -5.87 4.51 0.28
N LEU A 175 -7.12 4.18 0.62
CA LEU A 175 -8.30 4.76 -0.02
C LEU A 175 -8.38 6.27 0.23
N LEU A 176 -8.22 6.70 1.48
CA LEU A 176 -8.20 8.12 1.83
C LEU A 176 -7.12 8.87 1.05
N LEU A 177 -5.95 8.24 0.94
CA LEU A 177 -4.84 8.84 0.23
C LEU A 177 -5.07 8.88 -1.28
N GLU A 178 -5.62 7.84 -1.89
CA GLU A 178 -6.02 7.85 -3.30
C GLU A 178 -6.97 9.01 -3.59
N TRP A 179 -7.93 9.26 -2.70
CA TRP A 179 -8.86 10.38 -2.83
C TRP A 179 -8.13 11.73 -2.72
N LYS A 180 -7.20 11.88 -1.76
CA LYS A 180 -6.37 13.08 -1.62
C LYS A 180 -5.50 13.32 -2.86
N MET A 181 -4.90 12.27 -3.40
CA MET A 181 -4.08 12.31 -4.61
C MET A 181 -4.91 12.71 -5.84
N GLY A 182 -6.06 12.09 -6.06
CA GLY A 182 -6.95 12.44 -7.18
C GLY A 182 -7.41 13.89 -7.13
N ARG A 183 -7.67 14.42 -5.93
CA ARG A 183 -7.98 15.85 -5.74
C ARG A 183 -6.79 16.73 -6.11
N LEU A 184 -5.60 16.38 -5.62
CA LEU A 184 -4.38 17.12 -5.89
C LEU A 184 -4.06 17.15 -7.40
N GLU A 185 -4.27 16.05 -8.10
CA GLU A 185 -4.16 15.98 -9.56
C GLU A 185 -5.20 16.87 -10.26
N GLY A 186 -6.44 16.91 -9.77
CA GLY A 186 -7.48 17.81 -10.25
C GLY A 186 -7.07 19.28 -10.16
N ILE A 187 -6.51 19.67 -9.02
CA ILE A 187 -5.99 21.04 -8.81
C ILE A 187 -4.83 21.31 -9.76
N ALA A 188 -3.86 20.40 -9.88
CA ALA A 188 -2.71 20.59 -10.77
C ALA A 188 -3.11 20.73 -12.25
N LYS A 189 -4.16 20.03 -12.70
CA LYS A 189 -4.73 20.20 -14.04
C LYS A 189 -5.32 21.59 -14.25
N GLU A 190 -5.99 22.13 -13.23
CA GLU A 190 -6.50 23.49 -13.26
C GLU A 190 -5.37 24.52 -13.26
N LEU A 191 -4.33 24.31 -12.48
CA LEU A 191 -3.14 25.16 -12.45
C LEU A 191 -2.45 25.23 -13.82
N ILE A 192 -2.26 24.09 -14.50
CA ILE A 192 -1.77 24.08 -15.90
C ILE A 192 -2.68 24.90 -16.81
N LEU A 193 -4.00 24.79 -16.65
CA LEU A 193 -4.94 25.56 -17.45
C LEU A 193 -4.80 27.07 -17.17
N MET A 194 -4.55 27.45 -15.92
CA MET A 194 -4.25 28.83 -15.55
C MET A 194 -3.01 29.37 -16.25
N GLU A 195 -1.93 28.60 -16.25
CA GLU A 195 -0.68 28.97 -16.92
C GLU A 195 -0.88 29.10 -18.44
N ASN A 196 -1.49 28.10 -19.08
CA ASN A 196 -1.60 28.04 -20.52
C ASN A 196 -2.64 29.00 -21.11
N LYS A 197 -3.81 29.13 -20.46
CA LYS A 197 -4.94 29.90 -21.01
C LYS A 197 -4.95 31.34 -20.54
N TYR A 198 -4.56 31.57 -19.29
CA TYR A 198 -4.68 32.87 -18.63
C TYR A 198 -3.31 33.48 -18.30
N GLY A 199 -2.21 32.91 -18.81
CA GLY A 199 -0.85 33.41 -18.52
C GLY A 199 -0.52 33.41 -17.03
N GLY A 200 -1.12 32.50 -16.27
CA GLY A 200 -0.96 32.41 -14.83
C GLY A 200 0.48 32.08 -14.42
N GLN A 201 0.91 32.61 -13.30
CA GLN A 201 2.17 32.27 -12.63
C GLN A 201 1.86 31.77 -11.23
N ILE A 202 2.46 30.63 -10.87
CA ILE A 202 2.25 29.99 -9.57
C ILE A 202 3.51 30.20 -8.75
N ARG A 203 3.37 30.85 -7.60
CA ARG A 203 4.49 31.17 -6.73
C ARG A 203 4.18 30.88 -5.25
N PRO A 204 5.16 30.41 -4.48
CA PRO A 204 5.02 30.32 -3.04
C PRO A 204 4.94 31.73 -2.42
N SER A 205 4.11 31.91 -1.41
CA SER A 205 3.90 33.16 -0.68
C SER A 205 3.48 32.86 0.77
N ASN A 206 4.32 33.20 1.75
CA ASN A 206 4.01 33.12 3.19
C ASN A 206 3.26 31.84 3.61
N ASN A 207 3.85 30.66 3.34
CA ASN A 207 3.29 29.33 3.62
C ASN A 207 2.06 28.91 2.80
N GLN A 208 1.69 29.70 1.79
CA GLN A 208 0.64 29.37 0.83
C GLN A 208 1.20 29.44 -0.59
N PHE A 209 0.38 29.06 -1.55
CA PHE A 209 0.69 29.29 -2.96
C PHE A 209 -0.25 30.35 -3.51
N VAL A 210 0.26 31.15 -4.42
CA VAL A 210 -0.48 32.19 -5.11
C VAL A 210 -0.52 31.85 -6.58
N VAL A 211 -1.69 31.97 -7.19
CA VAL A 211 -1.84 32.01 -8.66
C VAL A 211 -2.09 33.44 -9.07
N GLU A 212 -1.17 34.02 -9.82
CA GLU A 212 -1.28 35.39 -10.32
C GLU A 212 -1.46 35.38 -11.83
N SER A 213 -2.40 36.17 -12.34
CA SER A 213 -2.70 36.25 -13.77
C SER A 213 -3.01 37.70 -14.15
N GLN A 214 -2.47 38.14 -15.29
CA GLN A 214 -2.78 39.44 -15.87
C GLN A 214 -3.78 39.25 -17.01
N LEU A 215 -4.98 39.76 -16.81
CA LEU A 215 -6.08 39.66 -17.76
C LEU A 215 -6.24 40.98 -18.50
N ASN A 216 -6.31 40.92 -19.83
CA ASN A 216 -6.46 42.09 -20.70
C ASN A 216 -7.74 41.96 -21.53
N ASN A 217 -8.38 43.08 -21.84
CA ASN A 217 -9.42 43.08 -22.87
C ASN A 217 -8.83 42.91 -24.28
N SER A 218 -9.70 42.64 -25.26
CA SER A 218 -9.30 42.43 -26.66
C SER A 218 -8.57 43.62 -27.29
N THR A 219 -8.91 44.83 -26.85
CA THR A 219 -8.28 46.09 -27.32
C THR A 219 -7.03 46.48 -26.54
N GLN A 220 -6.65 45.71 -25.50
CA GLN A 220 -5.54 45.99 -24.58
C GLN A 220 -5.58 47.37 -23.90
N THR A 221 -6.76 47.97 -23.83
CA THR A 221 -6.99 49.28 -23.17
C THR A 221 -7.22 49.13 -21.68
N THR A 222 -7.65 47.95 -21.23
CA THR A 222 -7.84 47.61 -19.81
C THR A 222 -6.99 46.40 -19.43
N ARG A 223 -6.33 46.51 -18.27
CA ARG A 223 -5.49 45.45 -17.70
C ARG A 223 -5.81 45.28 -16.22
N LEU A 224 -6.12 44.05 -15.84
CA LEU A 224 -6.45 43.67 -14.47
C LEU A 224 -5.49 42.59 -14.00
N ASN A 225 -4.86 42.80 -12.85
CA ASN A 225 -4.16 41.74 -12.13
C ASN A 225 -5.14 40.99 -11.25
N VAL A 226 -5.11 39.67 -11.31
CA VAL A 226 -5.90 38.78 -10.46
C VAL A 226 -4.95 37.88 -9.70
N GLN A 227 -5.09 37.87 -8.38
CA GLN A 227 -4.25 37.06 -7.50
C GLN A 227 -5.15 36.14 -6.66
N PHE A 228 -4.96 34.83 -6.77
CA PHE A 228 -5.70 33.82 -6.02
C PHE A 228 -4.81 33.21 -4.93
N HIS A 229 -5.31 33.10 -3.71
CA HIS A 229 -4.58 32.50 -2.59
C HIS A 229 -5.00 31.04 -2.39
N LEU A 230 -4.14 30.09 -2.79
CA LEU A 230 -4.40 28.65 -2.71
C LEU A 230 -4.34 28.16 -1.25
N CYS A 231 -5.50 28.11 -0.61
CA CYS A 231 -5.68 27.56 0.73
C CYS A 231 -5.76 26.02 0.74
N SER A 232 -5.53 25.42 1.91
CA SER A 232 -5.61 23.95 2.09
C SER A 232 -6.99 23.36 1.92
N SER A 233 -8.03 24.18 2.09
CA SER A 233 -9.43 23.86 1.93
C SER A 233 -9.93 23.94 0.48
N TYR A 234 -9.10 24.37 -0.48
CA TYR A 234 -9.43 24.30 -1.90
C TYR A 234 -9.55 22.84 -2.35
N PRO A 235 -10.59 22.43 -3.12
CA PRO A 235 -11.62 23.24 -3.78
C PRO A 235 -12.97 23.36 -3.04
N PHE A 236 -13.04 23.01 -1.76
CA PHE A 236 -14.31 22.86 -1.04
C PHE A 236 -14.85 24.14 -0.41
N THR A 237 -14.04 25.19 -0.38
CA THR A 237 -14.38 26.47 0.26
C THR A 237 -14.17 27.62 -0.72
N PRO A 238 -14.89 28.74 -0.53
CA PRO A 238 -14.56 29.98 -1.21
C PRO A 238 -13.08 30.32 -1.02
N MET A 239 -12.46 30.82 -2.08
CA MET A 239 -11.06 31.22 -2.08
C MET A 239 -10.99 32.74 -2.08
N ASP A 240 -10.08 33.28 -1.28
CA ASP A 240 -9.76 34.71 -1.31
C ASP A 240 -8.98 35.04 -2.59
N PHE A 241 -9.35 36.14 -3.22
CA PHE A 241 -8.65 36.67 -4.38
C PHE A 241 -8.62 38.19 -4.36
N ASP A 242 -7.53 38.75 -4.89
CA ASP A 242 -7.32 40.18 -5.02
C ASP A 242 -7.44 40.60 -6.48
N LEU A 243 -8.15 41.70 -6.71
CA LEU A 243 -8.28 42.34 -8.03
C LEU A 243 -7.60 43.72 -7.98
N ARG A 244 -6.67 43.96 -8.90
CA ARG A 244 -5.99 45.27 -9.01
C ARG A 244 -6.00 45.74 -10.46
N ALA A 245 -6.67 46.85 -10.73
CA ALA A 245 -6.60 47.49 -12.04
C ALA A 245 -5.18 48.04 -12.24
N ILE A 246 -4.50 47.56 -13.27
CA ILE A 246 -3.18 48.07 -13.69
C ILE A 246 -3.39 49.20 -14.70
N GLN A 247 -4.37 49.05 -15.60
CA GLN A 247 -4.65 50.00 -16.67
C GLN A 247 -6.15 50.07 -16.94
N GLY A 248 -6.63 51.28 -17.23
CA GLY A 248 -8.04 51.54 -17.52
C GLY A 248 -8.89 51.77 -16.27
N ASN A 249 -10.11 52.26 -16.47
CA ASN A 249 -11.08 52.48 -15.39
C ASN A 249 -12.00 51.25 -15.29
N ILE A 250 -11.70 50.35 -14.35
CA ILE A 250 -12.46 49.12 -14.12
C ILE A 250 -13.23 49.30 -12.81
N ASP A 251 -14.55 49.11 -12.83
CA ASP A 251 -15.36 49.05 -11.60
C ASP A 251 -15.15 47.71 -10.89
N VAL A 252 -14.07 47.64 -10.10
CA VAL A 252 -13.68 46.47 -9.33
C VAL A 252 -14.78 46.08 -8.31
N VAL A 253 -15.56 47.03 -7.81
CA VAL A 253 -16.61 46.77 -6.81
C VAL A 253 -17.76 46.01 -7.45
N SER A 254 -18.23 46.45 -8.62
CA SER A 254 -19.27 45.76 -9.37
C SER A 254 -18.81 44.37 -9.83
N LEU A 255 -17.59 44.27 -10.36
CA LEU A 255 -16.99 42.99 -10.74
C LEU A 255 -16.94 42.02 -9.55
N ASN A 256 -16.48 42.47 -8.37
CA ASN A 256 -16.41 41.61 -7.20
C ASN A 256 -17.80 41.11 -6.76
N ARG A 257 -18.83 41.98 -6.77
CA ARG A 257 -20.23 41.58 -6.48
C ARG A 257 -20.72 40.52 -7.46
N GLN A 258 -20.40 40.66 -8.75
CA GLN A 258 -20.76 39.66 -9.76
C GLN A 258 -20.05 38.33 -9.48
N LEU A 259 -18.74 38.35 -9.21
CA LEU A 259 -17.96 37.15 -8.92
C LEU A 259 -18.51 36.38 -7.71
N VAL A 260 -18.82 37.06 -6.62
CA VAL A 260 -19.42 36.42 -5.42
C VAL A 260 -20.76 35.74 -5.76
N LYS A 261 -21.55 36.32 -6.67
CA LYS A 261 -22.85 35.76 -7.07
C LYS A 261 -22.69 34.55 -7.99
N THR A 262 -21.77 34.62 -8.96
CA THR A 262 -21.70 33.67 -10.09
C THR A 262 -20.62 32.61 -9.94
N ALA A 263 -19.48 32.91 -9.32
CA ALA A 263 -18.41 31.95 -9.13
C ALA A 263 -18.70 31.09 -7.89
N LYS A 264 -19.23 29.88 -8.09
CA LYS A 264 -19.45 28.92 -6.99
C LYS A 264 -18.17 28.13 -6.69
N PRO A 265 -17.82 27.90 -5.40
CA PRO A 265 -16.70 27.04 -5.03
C PRO A 265 -16.79 25.64 -5.63
N GLY A 266 -15.64 24.99 -5.80
CA GLY A 266 -15.52 23.66 -6.40
C GLY A 266 -14.35 23.56 -7.36
N PHE A 267 -14.15 22.38 -7.94
CA PHE A 267 -13.14 22.21 -8.98
C PHE A 267 -13.41 23.15 -10.15
N GLY A 268 -12.35 23.77 -10.68
CA GLY A 268 -12.49 24.75 -11.74
C GLY A 268 -12.87 26.15 -11.25
N TYR A 269 -12.84 26.43 -9.94
CA TYR A 269 -13.20 27.75 -9.42
C TYR A 269 -12.30 28.86 -9.96
N ILE A 270 -10.98 28.69 -9.89
CA ILE A 270 -9.99 29.69 -10.32
C ILE A 270 -10.20 30.00 -11.80
N SER A 271 -10.25 28.95 -12.61
CA SER A 271 -10.40 29.03 -14.06
C SER A 271 -11.76 29.59 -14.50
N ARG A 272 -12.83 29.32 -13.74
CA ARG A 272 -14.17 29.89 -13.95
C ARG A 272 -14.21 31.37 -13.58
N THR A 273 -13.61 31.75 -12.45
CA THR A 273 -13.49 33.15 -12.02
C THR A 273 -12.77 33.97 -13.09
N CYS A 274 -11.64 33.50 -13.62
CA CYS A 274 -10.96 34.16 -14.73
C CYS A 274 -11.82 34.23 -16.00
N GLY A 275 -12.61 33.20 -16.31
CA GLY A 275 -13.56 33.22 -17.41
C GLY A 275 -14.62 34.32 -17.28
N ILE A 276 -15.17 34.50 -16.06
CA ILE A 276 -16.16 35.55 -15.78
C ILE A 276 -15.51 36.94 -15.86
N ILE A 277 -14.30 37.10 -15.32
CA ILE A 277 -13.56 38.36 -15.43
C ILE A 277 -13.29 38.72 -16.89
N MET A 278 -12.81 37.77 -17.70
CA MET A 278 -12.56 38.00 -19.12
C MET A 278 -13.83 38.40 -19.87
N ALA A 279 -14.98 37.81 -19.54
CA ALA A 279 -16.27 38.20 -20.12
C ALA A 279 -16.72 39.60 -19.68
N PHE A 280 -16.37 40.03 -18.46
CA PHE A 280 -16.66 41.37 -17.97
C PHE A 280 -15.77 42.45 -18.62
N LEU A 281 -14.56 42.08 -19.04
CA LEU A 281 -13.61 42.99 -19.69
C LEU A 281 -13.86 43.17 -21.20
N GLN A 282 -14.70 42.34 -21.82
CA GLN A 282 -15.10 42.44 -23.23
C GLN A 282 -16.05 43.61 -23.46
#